data_AF-R7TFU0-F1
#
_entry.id   AF-R7TFU0-F1
#
_cell.length_a   1.000
_cell.length_b   1.000
_cell.length_c   1.000
_cell.angle_alpha   90.00
_cell.angle_beta   90.00
_cell.angle_gamma   90.00
#
_symmetry.space_group_name_H-M   'P 1'
#
loop_
_entity.id
_entity.type
_entity.pdbx_description
1 polymer ?
#
loop_
_entity_poly.entity_id
_entity_poly.type
_entity_poly.pdbx_seq_one_letter_code
_entity_poly.pdbx_strand_id
1 'polypeptide(L)'
;FPRVTLCDFKVRQLGNIHRHTVQCVLPINFFNEKVYMVIWFWLAIVSIINVINLITWIARTLFRLDQLQYIRRHLRYMDKMDRPEDKKISRRFVYEYLRCDGVLVLKLVAMNTSDIVASELTAELWDYFKSNPPTFYKKKNDFVDV
;
A
#
# COMPACT_ATOMS: atom_id res chain seq x y z
N PHE A 1 -18.46 -24.23 -22.95
CA PHE A 1 -19.69 -25.03 -22.81
C PHE A 1 -20.59 -24.81 -24.02
N PRO A 2 -21.24 -25.86 -24.57
CA PRO A 2 -22.08 -25.72 -25.76
C PRO A 2 -23.22 -24.74 -25.50
N ARG A 3 -23.39 -23.75 -26.39
CA ARG A 3 -24.41 -22.70 -26.29
C ARG A 3 -25.82 -23.21 -26.63
N VAL A 4 -25.92 -24.37 -27.28
CA VAL A 4 -27.16 -25.06 -27.65
C VAL A 4 -27.01 -26.54 -27.31
N THR A 5 -28.03 -27.11 -26.70
CA THR A 5 -28.09 -28.54 -26.34
C THR A 5 -29.37 -29.14 -26.93
N LEU A 6 -29.29 -30.38 -27.42
CA LEU A 6 -30.46 -31.12 -27.89
C LEU A 6 -31.11 -31.79 -26.67
N CYS A 7 -32.40 -31.53 -26.46
CA CYS A 7 -33.16 -32.13 -25.38
C CYS A 7 -34.27 -33.00 -25.98
N ASP A 8 -34.28 -34.27 -25.60
CA ASP A 8 -35.23 -35.26 -26.10
C ASP A 8 -36.43 -35.35 -25.15
N PHE A 9 -37.62 -35.02 -25.65
CA PHE A 9 -38.87 -35.20 -24.92
C PHE A 9 -39.65 -36.40 -25.47
N LYS A 10 -40.12 -37.27 -24.56
CA LYS A 10 -40.97 -38.42 -24.90
C LYS A 10 -42.42 -38.05 -24.60
N VAL A 11 -43.25 -37.89 -25.63
CA VAL A 11 -44.69 -37.61 -25.47
C VAL A 11 -45.46 -38.88 -25.83
N ARG A 12 -46.44 -39.24 -24.99
CA ARG A 12 -47.33 -40.39 -25.22
C ARG A 12 -48.62 -39.89 -25.88
N GLN A 13 -48.92 -40.37 -27.09
CA GLN A 13 -50.23 -40.22 -27.73
C GLN A 13 -50.74 -41.60 -28.18
N LEU A 14 -52.00 -41.92 -27.85
CA LEU A 14 -52.71 -43.14 -28.31
C LEU A 14 -51.87 -44.44 -28.22
N GLY A 15 -51.25 -44.70 -27.08
CA GLY A 15 -50.51 -45.95 -26.84
C GLY A 15 -49.13 -46.06 -27.52
N ASN A 16 -48.74 -45.11 -28.36
CA ASN A 16 -47.42 -45.08 -28.99
C ASN A 16 -46.53 -43.94 -28.41
N ILE A 17 -45.25 -44.22 -28.20
CA ILE A 17 -44.28 -43.24 -27.66
C ILE A 17 -43.56 -42.57 -28.83
N HIS A 18 -43.87 -41.30 -29.09
CA HIS A 18 -43.17 -40.51 -30.11
C HIS A 18 -42.08 -39.66 -29.44
N ARG A 19 -40.87 -39.69 -29.99
CA ARG A 19 -39.72 -38.90 -29.51
C ARG A 19 -39.61 -37.62 -30.33
N HIS A 20 -39.60 -36.48 -29.66
CA HIS A 20 -39.37 -35.17 -30.29
C HIS A 20 -38.07 -34.58 -29.74
N THR A 21 -37.19 -34.15 -30.63
CA THR A 21 -35.92 -33.50 -30.32
C THR A 21 -36.08 -31.99 -30.47
N VAL A 22 -35.84 -31.22 -29.41
CA VAL A 22 -35.88 -29.75 -29.48
C VAL A 22 -34.50 -29.16 -29.18
N GLN A 23 -34.22 -28.00 -29.76
CA GLN A 23 -33.04 -27.22 -29.40
C GLN A 23 -33.32 -26.41 -28.15
N CYS A 24 -32.63 -26.73 -27.06
CA CYS A 24 -32.63 -25.92 -25.84
C CYS A 24 -31.42 -25.00 -25.85
N VAL A 25 -31.66 -23.70 -25.73
CA VAL A 25 -30.62 -22.70 -25.49
C VAL A 25 -30.41 -22.63 -23.98
N LEU A 26 -29.17 -22.62 -23.52
CA LEU A 26 -28.86 -22.51 -22.11
C LEU A 26 -28.50 -21.03 -21.81
N PRO A 27 -29.48 -20.17 -21.46
CA PRO A 27 -29.26 -18.73 -21.33
C PRO A 27 -28.18 -18.42 -20.28
N ILE A 28 -28.04 -19.26 -19.25
CA ILE A 28 -27.02 -19.12 -18.20
C ILE A 28 -25.59 -19.05 -18.76
N ASN A 29 -25.26 -19.80 -19.81
CA ASN A 29 -23.92 -19.83 -20.40
C ASN A 29 -23.61 -18.54 -21.17
N PHE A 30 -24.62 -17.97 -21.81
CA PHE A 30 -24.51 -16.67 -22.48
C PHE A 30 -24.37 -15.52 -21.45
N PHE A 31 -25.14 -15.55 -20.36
CA PHE A 31 -24.99 -14.59 -19.27
C PHE A 31 -23.60 -14.66 -18.63
N ASN A 32 -23.08 -15.87 -18.42
CA ASN A 32 -21.75 -16.06 -17.84
C ASN A 32 -20.66 -15.46 -18.74
N GLU A 33 -20.76 -15.66 -20.05
CA GLU A 33 -19.82 -15.09 -21.02
C GLU A 33 -19.80 -13.54 -20.98
N LYS A 34 -20.96 -12.89 -20.86
CA LYS A 34 -21.04 -11.42 -20.83
C LYS A 34 -20.63 -10.84 -19.47
N VAL A 35 -21.06 -11.45 -18.37
CA VAL A 35 -20.72 -10.99 -17.02
C VAL A 35 -19.24 -11.18 -16.72
N TYR A 36 -18.63 -12.30 -17.11
CA TYR A 36 -17.20 -12.51 -16.88
C TYR A 36 -16.32 -11.53 -17.65
N MET A 37 -16.70 -11.13 -18.87
CA MET A 37 -15.95 -10.10 -19.59
C MET A 37 -15.95 -8.78 -18.81
N VAL A 38 -17.12 -8.33 -18.32
CA VAL A 38 -17.23 -7.09 -17.54
C VAL A 38 -16.44 -7.17 -16.23
N ILE A 39 -16.57 -8.27 -15.49
CA ILE A 39 -15.84 -8.48 -14.23
C ILE A 39 -14.33 -8.54 -14.48
N TRP A 40 -13.90 -9.18 -15.58
CA TRP A 40 -12.48 -9.26 -15.92
C TRP A 40 -11.88 -7.88 -16.18
N PHE A 41 -12.56 -7.02 -16.96
CA PHE A 41 -12.09 -5.64 -17.18
C PHE A 41 -12.09 -4.83 -15.87
N TRP A 42 -13.12 -4.97 -15.04
CA TRP A 42 -13.16 -4.34 -13.73
C TRP A 42 -12.00 -4.76 -12.84
N LEU A 43 -11.75 -6.07 -12.71
CA LEU A 43 -10.64 -6.61 -11.93
C LEU A 43 -9.28 -6.20 -12.49
N ALA A 44 -9.13 -6.13 -13.82
CA ALA A 44 -7.91 -5.63 -14.45
C ALA A 44 -7.65 -4.16 -14.07
N ILE A 45 -8.67 -3.30 -14.11
CA ILE A 45 -8.55 -1.89 -13.70
C ILE A 45 -8.17 -1.79 -12.22
N VAL A 46 -8.90 -2.49 -11.35
CA VAL A 46 -8.61 -2.51 -9.90
C VAL A 46 -7.20 -3.04 -9.62
N SER A 47 -6.76 -4.07 -10.35
CA SER A 47 -5.40 -4.61 -10.25
C SER A 47 -4.36 -3.58 -10.63
N ILE A 48 -4.53 -2.87 -11.75
CA ILE A 48 -3.61 -1.80 -12.19
C ILE A 48 -3.54 -0.70 -11.13
N ILE A 49 -4.68 -0.23 -10.61
CA ILE A 49 -4.72 0.80 -9.57
C ILE A 49 -3.95 0.35 -8.32
N ASN A 50 -4.15 -0.90 -7.89
CA ASN A 50 -3.43 -1.47 -6.74
C ASN A 50 -1.92 -1.58 -6.99
N VAL A 51 -1.50 -1.99 -8.19
CA VAL A 51 -0.08 -2.05 -8.56
C VAL A 51 0.54 -0.66 -8.53
N ILE A 52 -0.14 0.35 -9.09
CA ILE A 52 0.34 1.74 -9.04
C ILE A 52 0.45 2.21 -7.59
N ASN A 53 -0.58 1.97 -6.76
CA ASN A 53 -0.56 2.34 -5.35
C ASN A 53 0.62 1.67 -4.62
N LEU A 54 0.81 0.37 -4.83
CA LEU A 54 1.92 -0.39 -4.25
C LEU A 54 3.28 0.18 -4.67
N ILE A 55 3.49 0.45 -5.96
CA ILE A 55 4.73 1.04 -6.46
C ILE A 55 4.96 2.42 -5.84
N THR A 56 3.94 3.27 -5.77
CA THR A 56 4.08 4.60 -5.16
C THR A 56 4.39 4.52 -3.67
N TRP A 57 3.78 3.58 -2.94
CA TRP A 57 4.04 3.35 -1.52
C TRP A 57 5.47 2.82 -1.30
N ILE A 58 5.91 1.84 -2.09
CA ILE A 58 7.26 1.29 -2.04
C ILE A 58 8.29 2.39 -2.36
N ALA A 59 8.08 3.16 -3.43
CA ALA A 59 8.94 4.27 -3.80
C ALA A 59 9.06 5.28 -2.63
N ARG A 60 7.93 5.82 -2.14
CA ARG A 60 7.93 6.77 -1.02
C ARG A 60 8.55 6.19 0.26
N THR A 61 8.51 4.88 0.45
CA THR A 61 9.05 4.20 1.62
C THR A 61 10.56 3.95 1.49
N LEU A 62 11.04 3.55 0.31
CA LEU A 62 12.46 3.25 0.07
C LEU A 62 13.30 4.49 -0.22
N PHE A 63 12.74 5.53 -0.84
CA PHE A 63 13.48 6.75 -1.15
C PHE A 63 13.82 7.53 0.12
N ARG A 64 15.10 7.51 0.47
CA ARG A 64 15.63 8.18 1.68
C ARG A 64 15.49 9.71 1.65
N LEU A 65 15.32 10.32 0.49
CA LEU A 65 15.10 11.77 0.36
C LEU A 65 13.70 12.17 0.87
N ASP A 66 12.67 11.40 0.50
CA ASP A 66 11.30 11.59 0.99
C ASP A 66 11.20 11.31 2.49
N GLN A 67 11.92 10.30 2.99
CA GLN A 67 12.01 10.02 4.42
C GLN A 67 12.51 11.24 5.23
N LEU A 68 13.56 11.89 4.72
CA LEU A 68 14.12 13.07 5.35
C LEU A 68 13.15 14.26 5.31
N GLN A 69 12.45 14.44 4.19
CA GLN A 69 11.48 15.52 4.05
C GLN A 69 10.25 15.30 4.93
N TYR A 70 9.78 14.05 5.03
CA TYR A 70 8.69 13.64 5.93
C TYR A 70 9.03 14.01 7.37
N ILE A 71 10.16 13.53 7.90
CA ILE A 71 10.55 13.81 9.29
C ILE A 71 10.79 15.30 9.52
N ARG A 72 11.43 16.00 8.58
CA ARG A 72 11.61 17.45 8.70
C ARG A 72 10.28 18.20 8.73
N ARG A 73 9.27 17.74 8.01
CA ARG A 73 7.93 18.33 8.04
C ARG A 73 7.28 18.15 9.41
N HIS A 74 7.37 16.96 9.99
CA HIS A 74 6.86 16.68 11.34
C HIS A 74 7.57 17.50 12.43
N LEU A 75 8.90 17.55 12.39
CA LEU A 75 9.69 18.35 13.34
C LEU A 75 9.42 19.85 13.20
N ARG A 76 9.19 20.34 11.98
CA ARG A 76 8.81 21.74 11.74
C ARG A 76 7.41 22.06 12.25
N TYR A 77 6.47 21.11 12.17
CA TYR A 77 5.13 21.30 12.72
C TYR A 77 5.15 21.43 14.25
N MET A 78 6.03 20.68 14.92
CA MET A 78 6.23 20.75 16.37
C MET A 78 7.17 21.89 16.82
N ASP A 79 7.55 22.79 15.91
CA ASP A 79 8.45 23.93 16.15
C ASP A 79 9.84 23.56 16.72
N LYS A 80 10.31 22.33 16.46
CA LYS A 80 11.59 21.80 16.97
C LYS A 80 12.81 22.14 16.11
N MET A 81 12.63 22.88 15.02
CA MET A 81 13.62 23.02 13.94
C MET A 81 13.74 24.47 13.45
N ASP A 82 14.26 25.34 14.32
CA ASP A 82 14.39 26.78 14.08
C ASP A 82 15.82 27.19 13.65
N ARG A 83 16.87 26.43 14.04
CA ARG A 83 18.26 26.79 13.76
C ARG A 83 18.77 26.18 12.44
N PRO A 84 19.67 26.87 11.70
CA PRO A 84 20.27 26.32 10.47
C PRO A 84 21.13 25.07 10.73
N GLU A 85 21.70 24.93 11.92
CA GLU A 85 22.47 23.75 12.36
C GLU A 85 21.59 22.49 12.49
N ASP A 86 20.31 22.66 12.86
CA ASP A 86 19.36 21.56 13.00
C ASP A 86 19.16 20.82 11.67
N LYS A 87 19.34 21.47 10.51
CA LYS A 87 19.24 20.79 9.20
C LYS A 87 20.30 19.71 9.00
N LYS A 88 21.52 19.91 9.52
CA LYS A 88 22.61 18.92 9.46
C LYS A 88 22.37 17.81 10.47
N ILE A 89 21.94 18.17 11.68
CA ILE A 89 21.63 17.22 12.76
C ILE A 89 20.43 16.34 12.38
N SER A 90 19.40 16.91 11.74
CA SER A 90 18.21 16.18 11.29
C SER A 90 18.57 15.12 10.25
N ARG A 91 19.51 15.42 9.35
CA ARG A 91 20.03 14.45 8.40
C ARG A 91 20.64 13.27 9.16
N ARG A 92 21.46 13.56 10.15
CA ARG A 92 22.15 12.53 10.95
C ARG A 92 21.17 11.69 11.77
N PHE A 93 20.17 12.31 12.39
CA PHE A 93 19.08 11.62 13.08
C PHE A 93 18.37 10.62 12.17
N VAL A 94 18.00 11.03 10.95
CA VAL A 94 17.29 10.13 10.02
C VAL A 94 18.20 9.01 9.51
N TYR A 95 19.43 9.30 9.07
CA TYR A 95 20.28 8.31 8.42
C TYR A 95 21.07 7.41 9.38
N GLU A 96 21.50 7.92 10.54
CA GLU A 96 22.36 7.17 11.48
C GLU A 96 21.59 6.59 12.66
N TYR A 97 20.67 7.37 13.25
CA TYR A 97 19.91 6.95 14.45
C TYR A 97 18.67 6.15 14.08
N LEU A 98 17.75 6.76 13.32
CA LEU A 98 16.45 6.16 13.01
C LEU A 98 16.54 5.09 11.91
N ARG A 99 17.42 5.30 10.92
CA ARG A 99 17.65 4.42 9.76
C ARG A 99 16.36 4.15 8.96
N CYS A 100 16.45 3.32 7.92
CA CYS A 100 15.28 2.99 7.09
C CYS A 100 14.16 2.33 7.92
N ASP A 101 14.53 1.46 8.87
CA ASP A 101 13.58 0.66 9.64
C ASP A 101 12.78 1.51 10.64
N GLY A 102 13.43 2.44 11.35
CA GLY A 102 12.72 3.33 12.28
C GLY A 102 11.80 4.31 11.56
N VAL A 103 12.18 4.78 10.36
CA VAL A 103 11.29 5.61 9.52
C VAL A 103 10.09 4.79 9.03
N LEU A 104 10.30 3.52 8.66
CA LEU A 104 9.23 2.62 8.25
C LEU A 104 8.23 2.41 9.38
N VAL A 105 8.71 2.14 10.61
CA VAL A 105 7.85 1.96 11.79
C VAL A 105 7.06 3.23 12.08
N LEU A 106 7.69 4.41 12.02
CA LEU A 106 7.00 5.68 12.19
C LEU A 106 5.89 5.90 11.16
N LYS A 107 6.15 5.61 9.89
CA LYS A 107 5.13 5.67 8.83
C LYS A 107 4.01 4.66 9.05
N LEU A 108 4.33 3.45 9.52
CA LEU A 108 3.33 2.43 9.84
C LEU A 108 2.43 2.88 10.99
N VAL A 109 3.00 3.49 12.04
CA VAL A 109 2.25 4.07 13.15
C VAL A 109 1.34 5.19 12.64
N ALA A 110 1.86 6.10 11.81
CA ALA A 110 1.08 7.18 11.21
C ALA A 110 -0.12 6.65 10.39
N MET A 111 0.06 5.54 9.65
CA MET A 111 -1.00 4.92 8.86
C MET A 111 -2.08 4.23 9.70
N ASN A 112 -1.74 3.69 10.88
CA ASN A 112 -2.68 2.95 11.73
C ASN A 112 -3.36 3.81 12.80
N THR A 113 -2.75 4.92 13.22
CA THR A 113 -3.30 5.82 14.25
C THR A 113 -3.64 7.18 13.67
N SER A 114 -2.65 8.07 13.62
CA SER A 114 -2.80 9.39 13.00
C SER A 114 -1.43 10.00 12.76
N ASP A 115 -1.38 10.94 11.83
CA ASP A 115 -0.17 11.71 11.51
C ASP A 115 0.28 12.59 12.71
N ILE A 116 -0.68 13.00 13.57
CA ILE A 116 -0.43 13.80 14.77
C ILE A 116 0.34 12.99 15.82
N VAL A 117 -0.13 11.79 16.14
CA VAL A 117 0.54 10.89 17.11
C VAL A 117 1.94 10.52 16.63
N ALA A 118 2.11 10.27 15.33
CA ALA A 118 3.43 10.02 14.75
C ALA A 118 4.35 11.26 14.83
N SER A 119 3.80 12.48 14.75
CA SER A 119 4.55 13.72 14.92
C SER A 119 5.10 13.86 16.34
N GLU A 120 4.24 13.63 17.35
CA GLU A 120 4.62 13.67 18.76
C GLU A 120 5.71 12.65 19.07
N LEU A 121 5.55 11.41 18.61
CA LEU A 121 6.54 10.36 18.80
C LEU A 121 7.88 10.72 18.13
N THR A 122 7.84 11.33 16.94
CA THR A 122 9.04 11.80 16.25
C THR A 122 9.72 12.94 17.01
N ALA A 123 8.96 13.84 17.63
CA ALA A 123 9.48 14.94 18.42
C ALA A 123 10.15 14.46 19.72
N GLU A 124 9.53 13.52 20.43
CA GLU A 124 10.10 12.90 21.63
C GLU A 124 11.39 12.13 21.30
N LEU A 125 11.40 11.35 20.22
CA LEU A 125 12.61 10.67 19.74
C LEU A 125 13.74 11.65 19.38
N TRP A 126 13.39 12.82 18.85
CA TRP A 126 14.34 13.86 18.51
C TRP A 126 14.96 14.52 19.76
N ASP A 127 14.15 14.81 20.77
CA ASP A 127 14.63 15.33 22.06
C ASP A 127 15.50 14.30 22.79
N TYR A 128 15.10 13.02 22.76
CA TYR A 128 15.92 11.93 23.30
C TYR A 128 17.26 11.79 22.56
N PHE A 129 17.28 11.92 21.24
CA PHE A 129 18.51 11.91 20.46
C PHE A 129 19.44 13.08 20.79
N LYS A 130 18.88 14.28 21.03
CA LYS A 130 19.65 15.46 21.44
C LYS A 130 20.23 15.32 22.85
N SER A 131 19.47 14.76 23.79
CA SER A 131 19.90 14.55 25.17
C SER A 131 20.89 13.39 25.33
N ASN A 132 20.70 12.30 24.57
CA ASN A 132 21.54 11.10 24.60
C ASN A 132 22.10 10.79 23.20
N PRO A 133 23.10 11.57 22.73
CA PRO A 133 23.69 11.29 21.43
C PRO A 133 24.36 9.91 21.44
N PRO A 134 24.13 9.06 20.43
CA PRO A 134 24.75 7.74 20.37
C PRO A 134 26.28 7.87 20.39
N THR A 135 26.98 6.89 20.98
CA THR A 135 28.45 6.91 21.16
C THR A 135 29.24 7.18 19.87
N PHE A 136 28.70 6.78 18.71
CA PHE A 136 29.25 7.11 17.39
C PHE A 136 29.17 8.60 17.01
N TYR A 137 28.13 9.30 17.48
CA TYR A 137 27.97 10.75 17.29
C TYR A 137 28.99 11.52 18.13
N LYS A 138 29.14 11.15 19.41
CA LYS A 138 30.05 11.80 20.36
C LYS A 138 31.49 11.83 19.84
N LYS A 139 32.00 10.66 19.41
CA LYS A 139 33.35 10.50 18.86
C LYS A 139 33.65 11.35 17.60
N LYS A 140 32.63 11.72 16.82
CA LYS A 140 32.81 12.56 15.62
C LYS A 140 32.82 14.05 15.94
N ASN A 141 32.06 14.49 16.95
CA ASN A 141 32.14 15.87 17.43
C ASN A 141 33.44 16.09 18.23
N ASP A 142 33.85 15.13 19.06
CA ASP A 142 35.12 15.17 19.80
C ASP A 142 36.37 15.27 18.88
N PHE A 143 36.26 14.87 17.60
CA PHE A 143 37.34 15.00 16.61
C PHE A 143 37.29 16.31 15.81
N VAL A 144 36.18 17.06 15.88
CA VAL A 144 36.03 18.38 15.24
C VAL A 144 36.46 19.50 16.19
N ASP A 145 36.50 19.22 17.50
CA ASP A 145 36.88 20.17 18.56
C ASP A 145 38.37 20.06 18.99
N VAL A 146 39.23 19.39 18.19
CA VAL A 146 40.70 19.32 18.35
C VAL A 146 41.36 19.79 17.06
#